data_AF-A0A2R8A3B0-F1
#
_entry.id   AF-A0A2R8A3B0-F1
#
_cell.length_a   1.000
_cell.length_b   1.000
_cell.length_c   1.000
_cell.angle_alpha   90.00
_cell.angle_beta   90.00
_cell.angle_gamma   90.00
#
_symmetry.space_group_name_H-M   'P 1'
#
loop_
_entity.id
_entity.type
_entity.pdbx_description
1 polymer ?
#
loop_
_entity_poly.entity_id
_entity_poly.type
_entity_poly.pdbx_seq_one_letter_code
_entity_poly.pdbx_strand_id
1 'polypeptide(L)' 'MNQMTVAEVTEFLKRQKETTTFTFNMVNPDNFMMVIELKNNSDAYEFIEKNTESTFELVGANELI' A
#
# COMPACT_ATOMS: atom_id res chain seq x y z
N MET A 1 11.17 2.92 -11.54
CA MET A 1 9.91 2.48 -10.90
C MET A 1 9.80 3.24 -9.59
N ASN A 2 8.71 3.96 -9.35
CA ASN A 2 8.54 4.78 -8.14
C ASN A 2 7.97 3.91 -7.02
N GLN A 3 8.86 3.38 -6.18
CA GLN A 3 8.48 2.70 -4.94
C GLN A 3 8.26 3.73 -3.83
N MET A 4 7.21 3.52 -3.04
CA MET A 4 6.88 4.30 -1.85
C MET A 4 7.35 3.58 -0.60
N THR A 5 7.95 4.33 0.33
CA THR A 5 8.17 3.90 1.70
C THR A 5 6.85 3.76 2.45
N VAL A 6 6.91 3.16 3.64
CA VAL A 6 5.78 3.07 4.60
C VAL A 6 5.14 4.42 4.89
N ALA A 7 5.94 5.48 5.07
CA ALA A 7 5.42 6.82 5.32
C ALA A 7 4.66 7.34 4.10
N GLU A 8 5.24 7.21 2.91
CA GLU A 8 4.65 7.69 1.66
C GLU A 8 3.37 6.94 1.29
N VAL A 9 3.34 5.61 1.41
CA VAL A 9 2.13 4.84 1.11
C VAL A 9 1.02 5.12 2.11
N THR A 10 1.36 5.36 3.38
CA THR A 10 0.39 5.77 4.40
C THR A 10 -0.21 7.13 4.08
N GLU A 11 0.64 8.13 3.76
CA GLU A 11 0.16 9.45 3.35
C GLU A 11 -0.66 9.41 2.06
N PHE A 12 -0.25 8.57 1.11
CA PHE A 12 -0.99 8.32 -0.12
C PHE A 12 -2.40 7.84 0.19
N LEU A 13 -2.55 6.76 0.98
CA LEU A 13 -3.84 6.16 1.32
C LEU A 13 -4.74 7.12 2.10
N LYS A 14 -4.19 7.91 3.04
CA LYS A 14 -4.94 8.91 3.82
C LYS A 14 -5.64 9.97 2.95
N ARG A 15 -5.15 10.21 1.73
CA ARG A 15 -5.72 11.17 0.78
C ARG A 15 -6.77 10.56 -0.14
N GLN A 16 -6.96 9.24 -0.10
CA GLN A 16 -7.90 8.52 -0.97
C GLN A 16 -9.26 8.36 -0.30
N LYS A 17 -10.28 8.11 -1.11
CA LYS A 17 -11.60 7.71 -0.60
C LYS A 17 -11.51 6.31 0.01
N GLU A 18 -12.29 6.05 1.05
CA GLU A 18 -12.40 4.71 1.66
C GLU A 18 -13.03 3.67 0.71
N THR A 19 -13.75 4.13 -0.32
CA THR A 19 -14.37 3.29 -1.36
C THR A 19 -13.40 2.84 -2.45
N THR A 20 -12.16 3.35 -2.46
CA THR A 20 -11.15 2.99 -3.45
C THR A 20 -10.16 1.99 -2.85
N THR A 21 -9.99 0.87 -3.56
CA THR A 21 -8.99 -0.16 -3.25
C THR A 21 -7.83 -0.03 -4.21
N PHE A 22 -6.60 -0.08 -3.69
CA PHE A 22 -5.37 0.05 -4.44
C PHE A 22 -4.57 -1.25 -4.35
N THR A 23 -4.06 -1.71 -5.48
CA THR A 23 -3.21 -2.89 -5.55
C THR A 23 -1.76 -2.44 -5.58
N PHE A 24 -0.92 -3.04 -4.73
CA PHE A 24 0.51 -2.76 -4.65
C PHE A 24 1.34 -4.04 -4.83
N ASN A 25 2.48 -3.90 -5.52
CA ASN A 25 3.60 -4.81 -5.32
C ASN A 25 4.36 -4.34 -4.07
N MET A 26 4.35 -5.14 -3.03
CA MET A 26 5.15 -4.94 -1.83
C MET A 26 6.47 -5.69 -1.98
N VAL A 27 7.59 -5.01 -1.73
CA VAL A 27 8.94 -5.57 -1.79
C VAL A 27 9.56 -5.53 -0.41
N ASN A 28 9.90 -6.70 0.12
CA ASN A 28 10.58 -6.84 1.41
C ASN A 28 12.11 -6.71 1.27
N PRO A 29 12.85 -6.50 2.37
CA PRO A 29 14.32 -6.47 2.36
C PRO A 29 14.98 -7.72 1.75
N ASP A 30 14.34 -8.88 1.88
CA ASP A 30 14.79 -10.14 1.27
C ASP A 30 14.50 -10.23 -0.24
N ASN A 31 14.08 -9.13 -0.88
CA ASN A 31 13.59 -9.05 -2.27
C ASN A 31 12.40 -9.96 -2.58
N PHE A 32 11.69 -10.42 -1.55
CA PHE A 32 10.43 -11.12 -1.75
C PHE A 32 9.35 -10.11 -2.18
N MET A 33 8.66 -10.42 -3.27
CA MET A 33 7.57 -9.60 -3.80
C MET A 33 6.22 -10.24 -3.50
N MET A 34 5.31 -9.45 -2.93
CA MET A 34 3.93 -9.85 -2.64
C MET A 34 2.96 -8.85 -3.28
N VAL A 35 1.90 -9.35 -3.92
CA VAL A 35 0.79 -8.50 -4.37
C VAL A 35 -0.19 -8.36 -3.22
N ILE A 36 -0.49 -7.13 -2.84
CA ILE A 36 -1.43 -6.81 -1.75
C ILE A 36 -2.46 -5.78 -2.20
N GLU A 37 -3.60 -5.76 -1.54
CA GLU A 37 -4.63 -4.75 -1.73
C GLU A 37 -4.80 -3.94 -0.45
N LEU A 38 -4.76 -2.62 -0.57
CA LEU A 38 -4.89 -1.68 0.55
C LEU A 38 -5.92 -0.62 0.22
N LYS A 39 -6.60 -0.10 1.25
CA LYS A 39 -7.56 1.00 1.16
C LYS A 39 -7.33 1.98 2.30
N ASN A 40 -7.99 3.12 2.26
CA ASN A 40 -7.99 4.06 3.38
C ASN A 40 -8.81 3.47 4.54
N ASN A 41 -8.20 2.60 5.36
CA ASN A 41 -8.81 2.04 6.56
C ASN A 41 -7.75 1.65 7.61
N SER A 42 -8.21 1.38 8.85
CA SER A 42 -7.35 0.95 9.96
C SER A 42 -6.51 -0.28 9.65
N ASP A 43 -7.11 -1.29 9.02
CA ASP A 43 -6.45 -2.58 8.79
C ASP A 43 -5.25 -2.43 7.83
N ALA A 44 -5.39 -1.58 6.81
CA ALA A 44 -4.29 -1.27 5.90
C ALA A 44 -3.15 -0.55 6.62
N TYR A 45 -3.45 0.38 7.53
CA TYR A 45 -2.43 1.08 8.31
C TYR A 45 -1.70 0.13 9.26
N GLU A 46 -2.41 -0.74 9.97
CA GLU A 46 -1.79 -1.77 10.81
C GLU A 46 -0.90 -2.72 10.01
N PHE A 47 -1.33 -3.10 8.81
CA PHE A 47 -0.53 -3.93 7.92
C PHE A 47 0.76 -3.21 7.51
N ILE A 48 0.66 -1.96 7.06
CA ILE A 48 1.82 -1.16 6.65
C ILE A 48 2.81 -0.99 7.81
N GLU A 49 2.32 -0.67 9.01
CA GLU A 49 3.15 -0.49 10.21
C GLU A 49 3.87 -1.77 10.66
N LYS A 50 3.32 -2.95 10.39
CA LYS A 50 3.98 -4.24 10.67
C LYS A 50 5.10 -4.56 9.68
N ASN A 51 5.18 -3.84 8.55
CA ASN A 51 6.13 -4.08 7.48
C ASN A 51 7.01 -2.86 7.20
N THR A 52 7.59 -2.29 8.27
CA THR A 52 8.33 -1.01 8.27
C THR A 52 9.48 -0.92 7.25
N GLU A 53 10.12 -2.04 6.93
CA GLU A 53 11.28 -2.10 6.05
C GLU A 53 10.92 -2.35 4.57
N SER A 54 9.63 -2.45 4.26
CA SER A 54 9.15 -2.77 2.91
C SER A 54 8.91 -1.53 2.08
N THR A 55 8.97 -1.68 0.76
CA THR A 55 8.55 -0.65 -0.19
C THR A 55 7.35 -1.10 -1.01
N PHE A 56 6.58 -0.15 -1.53
CA PHE A 56 5.30 -0.39 -2.18
C PHE A 56 5.27 0.28 -3.55
N GLU A 57 5.04 -0.50 -4.60
CA GLU A 57 4.83 0.00 -5.96
C GLU A 57 3.35 -0.13 -6.30
N LEU A 58 2.72 0.98 -6.68
CA LEU A 58 1.31 0.99 -7.09
C LEU A 58 1.16 0.32 -8.45
N VAL A 59 0.29 -0.69 -8.54
CA VAL A 59 0.01 -1.42 -9.79
C VAL A 59 -1.41 -1.24 -10.31
N GLY A 60 -2.36 -0.84 -9.47
CA GLY A 60 -3.74 -0.64 -9.89
C GLY A 60 -4.61 0.05 -8.84
N ALA A 61 -5.77 0.52 -9.28
CA ALA A 61 -6.81 1.08 -8.42
C ALA A 61 -8.18 0.63 -8.93
N ASN A 62 -9.07 0.28 -8.01
CA ASN A 62 -10.45 -0.08 -8.27
C ASN A 62 -11.37 0.69 -7.31
N GLU A 63 -12.28 1.49 -7.87
CA GLU A 63 -13.28 2.22 -7.11
C GLU A 63 -14.61 1.49 -7.25
N LEU A 64 -15.19 1.08 -6.11
CA LEU A 64 -16.57 0.59 -6.09
C LEU A 64 -17.48 1.80 -6.29
N ILE A 65 -18.12 1.85 -7.46
CA ILE A 65 -19.10 2.90 -7.88
C ILE A 65 -20.44 2.67 -7.19
#